data_AF-A0A1C6STU1-F1
#
_entry.id   AF-A0A1C6STU1-F1
#
_cell.length_a   1.000
_cell.length_b   1.000
_cell.length_c   1.000
_cell.angle_alpha   90.00
_cell.angle_beta   90.00
_cell.angle_gamma   90.00
#
_symmetry.space_group_name_H-M   'P 1'
#
loop_
_entity.id
_entity.type
_entity.pdbx_description
1 polymer ?
#
loop_
_entity_poly.entity_id
_entity_poly.type
_entity_poly.pdbx_seq_one_letter_code
_entity_poly.pdbx_strand_id
1 'polypeptide(L)' 'MNELYLPPVVWRVAIPRRSGYQTTPAGRTYTSERGARDYAARYPGARVFRAEQTWVEVTE' A
#
# COMPACT_ATOMS: atom_id res chain seq x y z
N MET A 1 9.04 -0.42 29.47
CA MET A 1 8.40 0.46 28.48
C MET A 1 7.68 -0.47 27.52
N ASN A 2 6.35 -0.53 27.56
CA ASN A 2 5.58 -1.29 26.57
C ASN A 2 5.75 -0.56 25.25
N GLU A 3 6.69 -1.00 24.42
CA GLU A 3 6.68 -0.63 23.01
C GLU A 3 5.32 -1.11 22.48
N LEU A 4 4.39 -0.17 22.32
CA LEU A 4 3.19 -0.40 21.54
C LEU A 4 3.69 -1.02 20.24
N TYR A 5 3.41 -2.30 20.03
CA TYR A 5 3.67 -3.01 18.78
C TYR A 5 2.81 -2.37 17.71
N LEU A 6 3.11 -1.15 17.28
CA LEU A 6 2.44 -0.53 16.15
C LEU A 6 2.83 -1.36 14.93
N PRO A 7 1.86 -1.96 14.23
CA PRO A 7 2.19 -2.79 13.09
C PRO A 7 2.80 -1.88 11.99
N PRO A 8 3.72 -2.43 11.17
CA PRO A 8 4.59 -1.62 10.34
C PRO A 8 3.81 -0.81 9.29
N VAL A 9 4.23 0.44 9.06
CA VAL A 9 3.67 1.26 7.97
C VAL A 9 3.82 0.52 6.64
N VAL A 10 2.72 0.38 5.90
CA VAL A 10 2.72 -0.25 4.59
C VAL A 10 2.34 0.73 3.49
N TRP A 11 2.99 0.57 2.34
CA TRP A 11 2.80 1.37 1.15
C TRP A 11 2.20 0.49 0.06
N ARG A 12 1.10 0.92 -0.56
CA ARG A 12 0.43 0.19 -1.63
C ARG A 12 0.57 0.95 -2.93
N VAL A 13 1.02 0.29 -3.99
CA VAL A 13 1.08 0.88 -5.32
C VAL A 13 -0.07 0.34 -6.15
N ALA A 14 -0.98 1.20 -6.62
CA ALA A 14 -2.02 0.82 -7.56
C ALA A 14 -1.61 1.22 -8.97
N ILE A 15 -1.60 0.25 -9.89
CA ILE A 15 -1.31 0.48 -11.30
C ILE A 15 -2.64 0.46 -12.06
N PRO A 16 -3.02 1.56 -12.74
CA PRO A 16 -4.19 1.55 -13.60
C PRO A 16 -3.89 0.68 -14.83
N ARG A 17 -4.54 -0.48 -14.93
CA ARG A 17 -4.51 -1.27 -16.17
C ARG A 17 -5.66 -0.84 -17.07
N ARG A 18 -5.30 -0.42 -18.28
CA ARG A 18 -6.25 -0.18 -19.37
C ARG A 18 -6.55 -1.52 -20.05
N SER A 19 -7.29 -2.40 -19.39
CA SER A 19 -7.75 -3.65 -20.01
C SER A 19 -9.21 -3.88 -19.64
N GLY A 20 -10.08 -3.99 -20.65
CA GLY A 20 -11.54 -4.09 -20.52
C GLY A 20 -12.06 -5.36 -19.84
N TYR A 21 -11.16 -6.19 -19.30
CA TYR A 21 -11.49 -7.38 -18.52
C TYR A 21 -10.73 -7.32 -17.19
N GLN A 22 -11.49 -7.21 -16.10
CA GLN A 22 -11.06 -7.28 -14.70
C GLN A 22 -10.29 -6.08 -14.12
N THR A 23 -11.05 -5.27 -13.39
CA THR A 23 -10.68 -4.07 -12.64
C THR A 23 -9.95 -4.37 -11.32
N THR A 24 -9.12 -5.40 -11.24
CA THR A 24 -8.29 -5.60 -10.04
C THR A 24 -6.96 -4.90 -10.30
N PRO A 25 -6.68 -3.72 -9.70
CA PRO A 25 -5.36 -3.12 -9.82
C PRO A 25 -4.36 -4.14 -9.33
N ALA A 26 -3.31 -4.39 -10.13
CA ALA A 26 -2.16 -5.15 -9.67
C ALA A 26 -1.50 -4.31 -8.56
N GLY A 27 -2.00 -4.50 -7.33
CA GLY A 27 -1.60 -3.77 -6.15
C GLY A 27 -0.43 -4.49 -5.51
N ARG A 28 0.71 -3.82 -5.37
CA ARG A 28 1.86 -4.38 -4.64
C ARG A 28 2.08 -3.62 -3.35
N THR A 29 2.21 -4.37 -2.26
CA THR A 29 2.44 -3.84 -0.92
C THR A 29 3.94 -3.83 -0.62
N TYR A 30 4.41 -2.75 -0.02
CA TYR A 30 5.78 -2.50 0.36
C TYR A 30 5.85 -2.06 1.82
N THR A 31 6.89 -2.44 2.54
CA THR A 31 7.19 -1.93 3.89
C THR A 31 8.13 -0.72 3.85
N SER A 32 8.59 -0.32 2.66
CA SER A 32 9.47 0.83 2.43
C SER A 32 8.86 1.78 1.41
N GLU A 33 8.87 3.07 1.74
CA GLU A 33 8.41 4.14 0.85
C GLU A 33 9.20 4.16 -0.45
N ARG A 34 10.53 4.05 -0.36
CA ARG A 34 11.44 4.11 -1.50
C ARG A 34 11.13 2.98 -2.48
N GLY A 35 10.94 1.76 -1.99
CA GLY A 35 10.56 0.62 -2.83
C GLY A 35 9.23 0.81 -3.55
N ALA A 36 8.24 1.41 -2.87
CA ALA A 36 6.95 1.72 -3.47
C ALA A 36 7.05 2.80 -4.56
N ARG A 37 7.80 3.89 -4.30
CA ARG A 37 8.02 4.97 -5.27
C ARG A 37 8.83 4.50 -6.49
N ASP A 38 9.91 3.75 -6.26
CA ASP A 38 10.75 3.19 -7.33
C ASP A 38 9.96 2.23 -8.23
N TYR A 39 9.03 1.47 -7.65
CA TYR A 39 8.13 0.62 -8.43
C TYR A 39 7.10 1.43 -9.21
N ALA A 40 6.45 2.41 -8.58
CA ALA A 40 5.47 3.27 -9.23
C ALA A 40 6.07 4.07 -10.39
N ALA A 41 7.32 4.52 -10.27
CA ALA A 41 8.04 5.26 -11.32
C ALA A 41 8.18 4.46 -12.63
N ARG A 42 8.09 3.11 -12.58
CA ARG A 42 8.16 2.24 -13.77
C ARG A 42 6.84 2.17 -14.55
N TYR A 43 5.73 2.67 -13.99
CA TYR A 43 4.40 2.53 -14.57
C TYR A 43 3.72 3.90 -14.70
N PRO A 44 3.48 4.40 -15.92
CA PRO A 44 2.77 5.65 -16.11
C PRO A 44 1.34 5.56 -15.55
N GLY A 45 0.98 6.51 -14.69
CA GLY A 45 -0.31 6.55 -14.01
C GLY A 45 -0.40 5.76 -12.70
N ALA A 46 0.67 5.10 -12.26
CA ALA A 46 0.68 4.44 -10.96
C ALA A 46 0.52 5.45 -9.81
N ARG A 47 -0.21 5.04 -8.78
CA ARG A 47 -0.46 5.83 -7.57
C ARG A 47 0.07 5.09 -6.36
N VAL A 48 0.80 5.80 -5.50
CA VAL A 48 1.31 5.27 -4.24
C VAL A 48 0.39 5.74 -3.12
N PHE A 49 -0.08 4.80 -2.31
CA PHE A 49 -0.89 5.03 -1.13
C PHE A 49 -0.10 4.65 0.11
N ARG A 50 -0.07 5.53 1.10
CA ARG A 50 0.40 5.20 2.44
C ARG A 50 -0.78 4.66 3.23
N ALA A 51 -0.66 3.45 3.73
CA ALA A 51 -1.63 2.89 4.66
C ALA A 51 -1.01 2.93 6.07
N GLU A 52 -1.48 3.88 6.86
CA GLU A 52 -1.19 3.94 8.28
C GLU A 52 -2.13 2.95 8.98
N GLN A 53 -1.56 2.04 9.78
CA GLN A 53 -2.36 1.10 10.55
C GLN A 53 -2.76 1.75 11.86
N THR A 54 -4.06 1.98 12.01
CA THR A 54 -4.67 2.32 13.29
C THR A 54 -5.14 1.04 13.97
N TRP A 55 -4.92 0.93 15.28
CA TRP A 55 -5.57 -0.09 16.09
C TRP A 55 -7.06 0.26 16.20
N VAL A 56 -7.91 -0.69 15.84
CA VAL A 56 -9.34 -0.63 16.18
C VAL A 56 -9.52 -1.65 17.29
N GLU A 57 -9.84 -1.17 18.49
CA GLU A 57 -10.22 -2.04 19.60
C GLU A 57 -11.58 -2.68 19.25
N VAL A 58 -11.61 -4.01 19.20
CA VAL A 58 -12.83 -4.80 18.99
C VAL A 58 -13.10 -5.50 20.31
N THR A 59 -13.72 -4.79 21.24
CA THR A 59 -14.29 -5.37 22.47
C THR A 59 -15.79 -5.52 22.27
N GLU A 60 -16.29 -6.74 22.51
CA GLU A 60 -17.73 -7.06 22.58
C GLU A 60 -18.36 -6.53 23.88
#